data_AF-A0A354PJL2-F1
#
_entry.id   AF-A0A354PJL2-F1
#
_cell.length_a   1.000
_cell.length_b   1.000
_cell.length_c   1.000
_cell.angle_alpha   90.00
_cell.angle_beta   90.00
_cell.angle_gamma   90.00
#
_symmetry.space_group_name_H-M   'P 1'
#
loop_
_entity.id
_entity.type
_entity.pdbx_description
1 polymer ?
#
loop_
_entity_poly.entity_id
_entity_poly.type
_entity_poly.pdbx_seq_one_letter_code
_entity_poly.pdbx_strand_id
1 'polypeptide(L)'
;MNAASSAAGQWVEIDFDCLPLRTVTRLDVPVDASPAYEQFVLRVKAAIEKHGTHNAYYLYSASCTFHLTNDPQNGMVRYSVEGVLLTDDTDQKSRACDFVIRLDRETCPWLTEPIVEFLAESVKHAMMAEFDRYIFAGDLEKTRQRIEKIQADAEAAGGFIGMYL
;
A
#
# COMPACT_ATOMS: atom_id res chain seq x y z
N MET A 1 -3.02 -5.99 32.04
CA MET A 1 -2.16 -7.01 31.42
C MET A 1 -3.02 -7.81 30.47
N ASN A 2 -3.10 -7.40 29.20
CA ASN A 2 -3.78 -8.17 28.16
C ASN A 2 -2.70 -8.81 27.31
N ALA A 3 -2.72 -10.14 27.25
CA ALA A 3 -1.87 -10.94 26.39
C ALA A 3 -2.20 -10.60 24.94
N ALA A 4 -1.43 -9.68 24.37
CA ALA A 4 -1.45 -9.40 22.94
C ALA A 4 -0.92 -10.62 22.20
N SER A 5 -1.68 -11.05 21.22
CA SER A 5 -1.36 -12.06 20.20
C SER A 5 0.11 -12.03 19.77
N SER A 6 0.95 -12.87 20.39
CA SER A 6 2.32 -13.14 19.96
C SER A 6 2.51 -14.64 19.73
N ALA A 7 2.26 -15.07 18.50
CA ALA A 7 2.64 -16.42 18.06
C ALA A 7 3.30 -16.44 16.67
N ALA A 8 3.30 -15.33 15.93
CA ALA A 8 4.22 -15.06 14.84
C ALA A 8 5.08 -13.88 15.31
N GLY A 9 6.40 -14.04 15.36
CA GLY A 9 7.27 -12.93 15.74
C GLY A 9 7.09 -11.75 14.79
N GLN A 10 7.24 -10.55 15.33
CA GLN A 10 7.20 -9.31 14.55
C GLN A 10 8.64 -8.97 14.16
N TRP A 11 9.16 -9.69 13.17
CA TRP A 11 10.52 -9.44 12.63
C TRP A 11 10.51 -8.40 11.50
N VAL A 12 9.34 -8.18 10.90
CA VAL A 12 9.08 -7.15 9.89
C VAL A 12 7.74 -6.49 10.21
N GLU A 13 7.73 -5.17 10.29
CA GLU A 13 6.50 -4.38 10.47
C GLU A 13 6.11 -3.76 9.13
N ILE A 14 4.87 -3.99 8.70
CA ILE A 14 4.34 -3.48 7.45
C ILE A 14 3.02 -2.76 7.73
N ASP A 15 2.87 -1.59 7.13
CA ASP A 15 1.63 -0.80 7.13
C ASP A 15 1.43 -0.26 5.71
N PHE A 16 0.20 -0.27 5.20
CA PHE A 16 -0.14 0.28 3.90
C PHE A 16 -1.63 0.56 3.77
N ASP A 17 -1.95 1.53 2.92
CA ASP A 17 -3.26 1.65 2.31
C ASP A 17 -3.23 1.03 0.90
N CYS A 18 -4.37 0.54 0.43
CA CYS A 18 -4.48 -0.02 -0.92
C CYS A 18 -5.74 0.47 -1.66
N LEU A 19 -5.61 0.69 -2.96
CA LEU A 19 -6.68 1.03 -3.88
C LEU A 19 -6.74 -0.02 -5.01
N PRO A 20 -7.79 -0.84 -5.10
CA PRO A 20 -7.98 -1.73 -6.26
C PRO A 20 -8.20 -0.89 -7.51
N LEU A 21 -7.33 -1.01 -8.52
CA LEU A 21 -7.36 -0.11 -9.68
C LEU A 21 -8.65 -0.23 -10.51
N ARG A 22 -9.32 -1.38 -10.46
CA ARG A 22 -10.65 -1.59 -11.07
C ARG A 22 -11.76 -0.71 -10.52
N THR A 23 -11.63 -0.17 -9.31
CA THR A 23 -12.66 0.73 -8.73
C THR A 23 -12.50 2.17 -9.21
N VAL A 24 -11.44 2.45 -9.96
CA VAL A 24 -11.12 3.79 -10.43
C VAL A 24 -11.82 4.04 -11.76
N THR A 25 -12.94 4.77 -11.72
CA THR A 25 -13.79 5.04 -12.90
C THR A 25 -13.43 6.34 -13.60
N ARG A 26 -13.08 7.39 -12.84
CA ARG A 26 -12.55 8.67 -13.34
C ARG A 26 -11.48 9.19 -12.39
N LEU A 27 -10.39 9.68 -12.96
CA LEU A 27 -9.30 10.35 -12.25
C LEU A 27 -9.20 11.80 -12.71
N ASP A 28 -10.31 12.53 -12.70
CA ASP A 28 -10.24 13.97 -12.93
C ASP A 28 -9.69 14.62 -11.67
N VAL A 29 -8.58 15.36 -11.80
CA VAL A 29 -8.02 16.11 -10.67
C VAL A 29 -8.94 17.32 -10.46
N PRO A 30 -9.58 17.47 -9.28
CA PRO A 30 -10.36 18.66 -8.98
C PRO A 30 -9.50 19.93 -9.10
N VAL A 31 -10.07 21.03 -9.59
CA VAL A 31 -9.34 22.30 -9.78
C VAL A 31 -8.81 22.85 -8.45
N ASP A 32 -9.44 22.48 -7.34
CA ASP A 32 -9.09 22.85 -5.96
C ASP A 32 -8.26 21.77 -5.23
N ALA A 33 -7.79 20.74 -5.93
CA ALA A 33 -6.97 19.69 -5.33
C ALA A 33 -5.68 20.24 -4.72
N SER A 34 -5.28 19.68 -3.58
CA SER A 34 -3.95 19.93 -3.05
C SER A 34 -2.88 19.36 -4.01
N PRO A 35 -1.68 19.97 -4.08
CA PRO A 35 -0.61 19.46 -4.94
C PRO A 35 -0.23 17.99 -4.65
N ALA A 36 -0.32 17.56 -3.39
CA ALA A 36 -0.05 16.18 -3.00
C ALA A 36 -1.10 15.21 -3.55
N TYR A 37 -2.38 15.59 -3.51
CA TYR A 37 -3.46 14.78 -4.06
C TYR A 37 -3.42 14.73 -5.59
N GLU A 38 -3.14 15.86 -6.24
CA GLU A 38 -2.92 15.90 -7.69
C GLU A 38 -1.81 14.93 -8.11
N GLN A 39 -0.65 14.98 -7.43
CA GLN A 39 0.45 14.07 -7.73
C GLN A 39 0.09 12.61 -7.49
N PHE A 40 -0.65 12.30 -6.42
CA PHE A 40 -1.17 10.95 -6.17
C PHE A 40 -2.04 10.47 -7.33
N VAL A 41 -3.01 11.29 -7.76
CA VAL A 41 -3.88 10.98 -8.91
C VAL A 41 -3.06 10.74 -10.18
N LEU A 42 -2.05 11.56 -10.45
CA LEU A 42 -1.16 11.38 -11.61
C LEU A 42 -0.38 10.07 -11.54
N ARG A 43 0.10 9.66 -10.35
CA ARG A 43 0.78 8.37 -10.19
C ARG A 43 -0.16 7.17 -10.35
N VAL A 44 -1.39 7.26 -9.85
CA VAL A 44 -2.42 6.23 -10.06
C VAL A 44 -2.79 6.12 -11.54
N LYS A 45 -2.91 7.25 -12.27
CA LYS A 45 -3.12 7.24 -13.73
C LYS A 45 -2.00 6.51 -14.45
N ALA A 46 -0.75 6.85 -14.15
CA ALA A 46 0.41 6.21 -14.76
C ALA A 46 0.47 4.70 -14.45
N ALA A 47 0.08 4.30 -13.23
CA ALA A 47 -0.05 2.91 -12.84
C ALA A 47 -1.10 2.16 -13.67
N ILE A 48 -2.29 2.74 -13.84
CA ILE A 48 -3.37 2.16 -14.67
C ILE A 48 -2.94 2.05 -16.13
N GLU A 49 -2.30 3.08 -16.68
CA GLU A 49 -1.82 3.08 -18.06
C GLU A 49 -0.78 1.98 -18.29
N LYS A 50 0.13 1.77 -17.32
CA LYS A 50 1.21 0.79 -17.42
C LYS A 50 0.75 -0.65 -17.21
N HIS A 51 -0.12 -0.89 -16.23
CA HIS A 51 -0.44 -2.24 -15.74
C HIS A 51 -1.89 -2.67 -15.98
N GLY A 52 -2.75 -1.76 -16.40
CA GLY A 52 -4.19 -1.96 -16.44
C GLY A 52 -4.84 -1.90 -15.06
N THR A 53 -6.11 -2.29 -14.99
CA THR A 53 -6.92 -2.19 -13.78
C THR A 53 -7.32 -3.55 -13.18
N HIS A 54 -7.23 -4.62 -13.98
CA HIS A 54 -7.62 -5.96 -13.56
C HIS A 54 -6.51 -6.60 -12.73
N ASN A 55 -6.89 -7.22 -11.60
CA ASN A 55 -5.95 -7.87 -10.66
C ASN A 55 -4.77 -6.98 -10.26
N ALA A 56 -5.02 -5.67 -10.17
CA ALA A 56 -4.01 -4.66 -9.88
C ALA A 56 -4.45 -3.77 -8.72
N TYR A 57 -3.55 -3.58 -7.76
CA TYR A 57 -3.76 -2.80 -6.56
C TYR A 57 -2.67 -1.75 -6.44
N TYR A 58 -3.06 -0.51 -6.23
CA TYR A 58 -2.13 0.57 -5.92
C TYR A 58 -1.94 0.68 -4.41
N LEU A 59 -0.73 0.43 -3.95
CA LEU A 59 -0.34 0.57 -2.55
C LEU A 59 0.27 1.95 -2.35
N TYR A 60 -0.19 2.66 -1.31
CA TYR A 60 0.26 4.00 -0.98
C TYR A 60 0.30 4.19 0.54
N SER A 61 0.96 5.27 0.98
CA SER A 61 1.28 5.49 2.40
C SER A 61 1.97 4.28 3.04
N ALA A 62 2.64 3.44 2.24
CA ALA A 62 3.11 2.15 2.69
C ALA A 62 4.51 2.23 3.28
N SER A 63 4.77 1.40 4.27
CA SER A 63 6.08 1.27 4.89
C SER A 63 6.40 -0.16 5.29
N CYS A 64 7.69 -0.48 5.26
CA CYS A 64 8.24 -1.75 5.72
C CYS A 64 9.43 -1.47 6.62
N THR A 65 9.40 -1.98 7.85
CA THR A 65 10.46 -1.79 8.85
C THR A 65 11.07 -3.13 9.23
N PHE A 66 12.39 -3.24 9.07
CA PHE A 66 13.18 -4.36 9.56
C PHE A 66 13.84 -4.01 10.89
N HIS A 67 13.87 -4.98 11.81
CA HIS A 67 14.59 -4.89 13.08
C HIS A 67 15.75 -5.91 13.08
N LEU A 68 16.97 -5.43 12.79
CA LEU A 68 18.17 -6.27 12.68
C LEU A 68 18.80 -6.59 14.05
N THR A 69 18.40 -5.88 15.09
CA THR A 69 18.73 -6.20 16.49
C THR A 69 17.50 -6.03 17.38
N ASN A 70 17.60 -6.45 18.63
CA ASN A 70 16.53 -6.31 19.63
C ASN A 70 16.52 -4.92 20.30
N ASP A 71 17.42 -4.02 19.94
CA ASP A 71 17.45 -2.63 20.43
C ASP A 71 16.75 -1.70 19.43
N PRO A 72 15.61 -1.06 19.79
CA PRO A 72 14.86 -0.19 18.89
C PRO A 72 15.62 1.08 18.49
N GLN A 73 16.71 1.43 19.19
CA GLN A 73 17.56 2.57 18.84
C GLN A 73 18.77 2.17 17.97
N ASN A 74 18.93 0.87 17.68
CA ASN A 74 20.12 0.37 17.03
C ASN A 74 19.79 -0.88 16.20
N GLY A 75 19.62 -0.76 14.89
CA GLY A 75 19.26 -1.91 14.04
C GLY A 75 17.95 -1.78 13.27
N MET A 76 17.21 -0.69 13.43
CA MET A 76 15.98 -0.42 12.68
C MET A 76 16.32 0.14 11.30
N VAL A 77 15.70 -0.41 10.25
CA VAL A 77 15.75 0.10 8.87
C VAL A 77 14.33 0.15 8.30
N ARG A 78 13.86 1.35 7.96
CA ARG A 78 12.52 1.62 7.45
C ARG A 78 12.57 2.11 6.01
N TYR A 79 11.72 1.53 5.19
CA TYR A 79 11.48 1.93 3.81
C TYR A 79 10.08 2.50 3.66
N SER A 80 9.96 3.52 2.82
CA SER A 80 8.68 3.91 2.22
C SER A 80 8.48 3.16 0.91
N VAL A 81 7.22 2.79 0.65
CA VAL A 81 6.82 2.00 -0.50
C VAL A 81 5.61 2.66 -1.15
N GLU A 82 5.61 2.75 -2.47
CA GLU A 82 4.44 3.16 -3.25
C GLU A 82 4.48 2.49 -4.62
N GLY A 83 3.34 2.04 -5.14
CA GLY A 83 3.26 1.48 -6.48
C GLY A 83 2.22 0.38 -6.65
N VAL A 84 2.43 -0.49 -7.63
CA VAL A 84 1.41 -1.48 -8.02
C VAL A 84 1.79 -2.88 -7.56
N LEU A 85 0.82 -3.59 -7.00
CA LEU A 85 0.87 -5.03 -6.78
C LEU A 85 -0.12 -5.71 -7.73
N LEU A 86 0.33 -6.78 -8.37
CA LEU A 86 -0.45 -7.59 -9.29
C LEU A 86 -0.77 -8.94 -8.65
N THR A 87 -2.03 -9.33 -8.67
CA THR A 87 -2.52 -10.64 -8.21
C THR A 87 -2.73 -11.59 -9.38
N ASP A 88 -2.97 -12.87 -9.06
CA ASP A 88 -3.36 -13.85 -10.05
C ASP A 88 -4.81 -13.71 -10.52
N ASP A 89 -5.21 -14.55 -11.48
CA ASP A 89 -6.54 -14.54 -12.09
C ASP A 89 -7.68 -14.78 -11.09
N THR A 90 -7.36 -15.30 -9.90
CA THR A 90 -8.34 -15.54 -8.82
C THR A 90 -8.36 -14.44 -7.78
N ASP A 91 -7.51 -13.42 -7.94
CA ASP A 91 -7.38 -12.28 -7.04
C ASP A 91 -7.05 -12.65 -5.59
N GLN A 92 -6.35 -13.78 -5.40
CA GLN A 92 -6.07 -14.37 -4.08
C GLN A 92 -4.60 -14.37 -3.70
N LYS A 93 -3.71 -14.19 -4.69
CA LYS A 93 -2.27 -14.29 -4.48
C LYS A 93 -1.49 -13.31 -5.34
N SER A 94 -0.55 -12.62 -4.72
CA SER A 94 0.41 -11.72 -5.34
C SER A 94 1.33 -12.48 -6.30
N ARG A 95 1.52 -11.92 -7.49
CA ARG A 95 2.35 -12.50 -8.56
C ARG A 95 3.53 -11.62 -8.93
N ALA A 96 3.33 -10.32 -8.93
CA ALA A 96 4.36 -9.35 -9.25
C ALA A 96 4.09 -8.03 -8.53
N CYS A 97 5.11 -7.19 -8.48
CA CYS A 97 4.98 -5.82 -8.03
C CYS A 97 5.86 -4.89 -8.86
N ASP A 98 5.43 -3.64 -8.94
CA ASP A 98 6.16 -2.51 -9.50
C ASP A 98 6.12 -1.39 -8.48
N PHE A 99 7.03 -1.47 -7.50
CA PHE A 99 7.13 -0.55 -6.38
C PHE A 99 8.31 0.41 -6.55
N VAL A 100 8.07 1.66 -6.20
CA VAL A 100 9.10 2.62 -5.85
C VAL A 100 9.38 2.44 -4.36
N ILE A 101 10.60 2.01 -4.04
CA ILE A 101 11.05 1.73 -2.67
C ILE A 101 12.18 2.70 -2.34
N ARG A 102 12.05 3.41 -1.22
CA ARG A 102 13.04 4.40 -0.77
C ARG A 102 13.36 4.19 0.69
N LEU A 103 14.64 4.22 1.03
CA LEU A 103 15.07 4.28 2.42
C LEU A 103 14.53 5.57 3.04
N ASP A 104 13.77 5.43 4.13
CA ASP A 104 13.10 6.53 4.82
C ASP A 104 13.83 6.88 6.13
N ARG A 105 14.14 5.86 6.94
CA ARG A 105 14.83 6.05 8.23
C ARG A 105 15.68 4.84 8.59
N GLU A 106 16.80 5.06 9.26
CA GLU A 106 17.64 3.99 9.78
C GLU A 106 18.30 4.37 11.12
N THR A 107 18.77 3.37 11.85
CA THR A 107 19.52 3.49 13.13
C THR A 107 20.73 2.55 13.15
N CYS A 108 21.30 2.28 11.98
CA CYS A 108 22.33 1.31 11.68
C CYS A 108 23.58 2.03 11.16
N PRO A 109 24.52 2.45 12.03
CA PRO A 109 25.77 3.09 11.60
C PRO A 109 26.63 2.25 10.64
N TRP A 110 26.35 0.95 10.52
CA TRP A 110 27.02 -0.01 9.64
C TRP A 110 26.23 -0.34 8.37
N LEU A 111 25.11 0.35 8.11
CA LEU A 111 24.31 0.14 6.91
C LEU A 111 25.03 0.71 5.68
N THR A 112 25.39 -0.18 4.76
CA THR A 112 26.06 0.18 3.50
C THR A 112 25.09 0.13 2.33
N GLU A 113 25.41 0.84 1.25
CA GLU A 113 24.56 0.89 0.04
C GLU A 113 24.17 -0.49 -0.51
N PRO A 114 25.07 -1.49 -0.61
CA PRO A 114 24.66 -2.84 -1.04
C PRO A 114 23.65 -3.51 -0.11
N ILE A 115 23.71 -3.23 1.19
CA ILE A 115 22.73 -3.74 2.16
C ILE A 115 21.40 -3.01 1.99
N VAL A 116 21.43 -1.70 1.74
CA VAL A 116 20.21 -0.92 1.45
C VAL A 116 19.49 -1.48 0.22
N GLU A 117 20.23 -1.80 -0.85
CA GLU A 117 19.68 -2.39 -2.08
C GLU A 117 19.11 -3.79 -1.84
N PHE A 118 19.85 -4.65 -1.12
CA PHE A 118 19.40 -5.98 -0.77
C PHE A 118 18.12 -5.95 0.09
N LEU A 119 18.05 -5.05 1.07
CA LEU A 119 16.87 -4.87 1.89
C LEU A 119 15.72 -4.27 1.09
N ALA A 120 15.97 -3.38 0.13
CA ALA A 120 14.93 -2.87 -0.77
C ALA A 120 14.31 -3.98 -1.64
N GLU A 121 15.10 -4.96 -2.11
CA GLU A 121 14.54 -6.15 -2.76
C GLU A 121 13.75 -7.02 -1.78
N SER A 122 14.24 -7.15 -0.54
CA SER A 122 13.54 -7.87 0.53
C SER A 122 12.19 -7.22 0.88
N VAL A 123 12.08 -5.89 0.80
CA VAL A 123 10.81 -5.17 0.95
C VAL A 123 9.78 -5.65 -0.06
N LYS A 124 10.13 -5.88 -1.34
CA LYS A 124 9.18 -6.38 -2.34
C LYS A 124 8.57 -7.71 -1.90
N HIS A 125 9.41 -8.65 -1.49
CA HIS A 125 8.97 -9.96 -1.02
C HIS A 125 8.11 -9.85 0.24
N ALA A 126 8.51 -9.00 1.19
CA ALA A 126 7.77 -8.81 2.44
C ALA A 126 6.38 -8.17 2.18
N MET A 127 6.32 -7.14 1.34
CA MET A 127 5.06 -6.50 0.96
C MET A 127 4.11 -7.46 0.24
N MET A 128 4.61 -8.29 -0.69
CA MET A 128 3.79 -9.31 -1.36
C MET A 128 3.26 -10.36 -0.36
N ALA A 129 4.11 -10.83 0.55
CA ALA A 129 3.70 -11.80 1.57
C ALA A 129 2.65 -11.22 2.54
N GLU A 130 2.79 -9.96 2.94
CA GLU A 130 1.82 -9.30 3.81
C GLU A 130 0.52 -8.98 3.06
N PHE A 131 0.59 -8.62 1.78
CA PHE A 131 -0.59 -8.42 0.95
C PHE A 131 -1.38 -9.73 0.77
N ASP A 132 -0.71 -10.86 0.55
CA ASP A 132 -1.38 -12.18 0.51
C ASP A 132 -2.11 -12.48 1.82
N ARG A 133 -1.50 -12.15 2.97
CA ARG A 133 -2.15 -12.28 4.28
C ARG A 133 -3.35 -11.36 4.42
N TYR A 134 -3.24 -10.11 3.95
CA TYR A 134 -4.33 -9.13 3.95
C TYR A 134 -5.53 -9.60 3.11
N ILE A 135 -5.29 -10.14 1.91
CA ILE A 135 -6.33 -10.75 1.08
C ILE A 135 -6.98 -11.93 1.81
N PHE A 136 -6.16 -12.86 2.30
CA PHE A 136 -6.64 -14.08 2.95
C PHE A 136 -7.47 -13.80 4.21
N ALA A 137 -7.14 -12.75 4.97
CA ALA A 137 -7.90 -12.31 6.14
C ALA A 137 -9.28 -11.71 5.79
N GLY A 138 -9.60 -11.56 4.50
CA GLY A 138 -10.86 -10.98 4.02
C GLY A 138 -10.96 -9.47 4.25
N ASP A 139 -9.83 -8.78 4.52
CA ASP A 139 -9.85 -7.34 4.71
C ASP A 139 -10.12 -6.57 3.40
N LEU A 140 -9.95 -7.22 2.24
CA LEU A 140 -10.46 -6.71 0.96
C LEU A 140 -11.98 -6.45 0.98
N GLU A 141 -12.76 -7.38 1.55
CA GLU A 141 -14.22 -7.21 1.67
C GLU A 141 -14.59 -6.10 2.66
N LYS A 142 -13.83 -5.96 3.75
CA LYS A 142 -14.05 -4.85 4.71
C LYS A 142 -13.69 -3.50 4.09
N THR A 143 -12.65 -3.42 3.28
CA THR A 143 -12.27 -2.21 2.55
C THR A 143 -13.31 -1.87 1.48
N ARG A 144 -13.84 -2.87 0.75
CA ARG A 144 -15.00 -2.69 -0.16
C ARG A 144 -16.21 -2.11 0.58
N GLN A 145 -16.58 -2.70 1.70
CA GLN A 145 -17.70 -2.24 2.53
C GLN A 145 -17.49 -0.83 3.10
N ARG A 146 -16.25 -0.47 3.47
CA ARG A 146 -15.91 0.89 3.93
C ARG A 146 -16.02 1.91 2.81
N ILE A 147 -15.55 1.58 1.60
CA ILE A 147 -15.66 2.46 0.43
C ILE A 147 -17.14 2.65 0.05
N GLU A 148 -17.93 1.56 0.01
CA GLU A 148 -19.38 1.61 -0.25
C GLU A 148 -20.11 2.44 0.81
N LYS A 149 -19.71 2.32 2.08
CA LYS A 149 -20.28 3.12 3.17
C LYS A 149 -19.92 4.60 3.03
N ILE A 150 -18.68 4.94 2.69
CA ILE A 150 -18.26 6.32 2.46
C ILE A 150 -19.02 6.92 1.26
N GLN A 151 -19.24 6.15 0.20
CA GLN A 151 -20.07 6.56 -0.95
C GLN A 151 -21.53 6.76 -0.54
N ALA A 152 -22.12 5.82 0.21
CA ALA A 152 -23.49 5.93 0.71
C ALA A 152 -23.66 7.10 1.70
N ASP A 153 -22.69 7.36 2.56
CA ASP A 153 -22.69 8.48 3.50
C ASP A 153 -22.55 9.84 2.75
N ALA A 154 -21.78 9.88 1.66
CA ALA A 154 -21.69 11.05 0.78
C ALA A 154 -23.00 11.30 0.01
N GLU A 155 -23.69 10.24 -0.44
CA GLU A 155 -25.01 10.30 -1.07
C GLU A 155 -26.11 10.72 -0.07
N ALA A 156 -26.05 10.24 1.17
CA ALA A 156 -26.99 10.57 2.24
C ALA A 156 -26.80 11.99 2.80
N ALA A 157 -25.58 12.54 2.73
CA ALA A 157 -25.28 13.91 3.15
C ALA A 157 -25.74 14.99 2.16
N GLY A 158 -26.44 14.63 1.07
CA GLY A 158 -27.10 15.59 0.19
C GLY A 158 -26.16 16.39 -0.73
N GLY A 159 -24.95 15.90 -0.99
CA GLY A 159 -23.98 16.52 -1.90
C GLY A 159 -24.14 16.02 -3.34
N PHE A 160 -25.21 16.42 -4.02
CA PHE A 160 -25.38 16.18 -5.45
C PHE A 160 -24.35 17.04 -6.24
N ILE A 161 -23.35 16.42 -6.84
CA ILE A 161 -22.83 16.84 -8.15
C ILE A 161 -22.85 15.60 -9.05
N GLY A 162 -24.03 15.30 -9.58
CA GLY A 162 -24.14 14.59 -10.84
C GLY A 162 -23.83 15.56 -11.98
N MET A 163 -22.96 15.18 -12.90
CA MET A 163 -23.37 15.14 -14.29
C MET A 163 -22.51 14.14 -15.07
N TYR A 164 -23.10 12.96 -15.31
CA TYR A 164 -22.97 12.32 -16.60
C TYR A 164 -23.60 13.26 -17.64
N LEU A 165 -22.79 13.74 -18.58
CA LEU A 165 -23.04 13.78 -20.02
C LEU A 165 -21.70 14.07 -20.72
#